data_AF-L9XGJ9-F1
#
_entry.id   AF-L9XGJ9-F1
#
_cell.length_a   1.000
_cell.length_b   1.000
_cell.length_c   1.000
_cell.angle_alpha   90.00
_cell.angle_beta   90.00
_cell.angle_gamma   90.00
#
_symmetry.space_group_name_H-M   'P 1'
#
loop_
_entity.id
_entity.type
_entity.pdbx_description
1 polymer ?
#
loop_
_entity_poly.entity_id
_entity_poly.type
_entity_poly.pdbx_seq_one_letter_code
_entity_poly.pdbx_strand_id
1 'polypeptide(L)'
;MEQDLSRRQSLAALGASIVGIGTAAGSVAADDPSALEIATDTDDDVDHVGDVVVRGGVEVDGDLEATGAVELESAVVIDGELTADSVTAGSSVTFDDSVSVDGDLTVGDEASFDDDVSAGGALSVGDGVYFDDSAAAGGDLEIGTNGYVDDSLESDGEIRLERGTAVDGDLETTRGIDLADVVEVGGEVDAVETVSIGSGSTVGGVEATGGLLADDDVSFEDSVDVIGNVEVGDNAYFDDDVEGSGDVSIGADGYVDDSVEATDSVEIGTRSYVDDDVVGRTVTLGPRTEVDGDVEETG
;
A
#
# COMPACT_ATOMS: atom_id res chain seq x y z
N MET A 1 -43.03 -23.09 26.76
CA MET A 1 -44.35 -23.01 26.09
C MET A 1 -45.06 -21.85 26.73
N GLU A 2 -45.20 -20.66 26.16
CA GLU A 2 -44.86 -20.03 24.85
C GLU A 2 -44.92 -18.50 25.14
N GLN A 3 -44.34 -17.57 24.39
CA GLN A 3 -43.18 -17.53 23.50
C GLN A 3 -42.52 -16.15 23.73
N ASP A 4 -41.25 -16.03 23.35
CA ASP A 4 -40.61 -14.73 23.22
C ASP A 4 -41.30 -13.89 22.14
N LEU A 5 -41.50 -12.60 22.38
CA LEU A 5 -42.14 -11.68 21.43
C LEU A 5 -41.24 -10.48 21.20
N SER A 6 -40.46 -10.61 20.13
CA SER A 6 -39.65 -9.58 19.47
C SER A 6 -40.29 -8.19 19.53
N ARG A 7 -39.44 -7.19 19.81
CA ARG A 7 -39.81 -5.78 19.74
C ARG A 7 -38.76 -4.94 19.00
N ARG A 8 -38.22 -5.48 17.89
CA ARG A 8 -37.59 -4.64 16.86
C ARG A 8 -38.66 -3.69 16.30
N GLN A 9 -38.50 -2.38 16.49
CA GLN A 9 -39.41 -1.37 15.93
C GLN A 9 -38.89 -0.91 14.56
N SER A 10 -39.08 -1.73 13.53
CA SER A 10 -38.86 -1.31 12.14
C SER A 10 -39.65 -0.04 11.83
N LEU A 11 -38.94 1.04 11.50
CA LEU A 11 -39.52 2.30 11.03
C LEU A 11 -39.55 2.30 9.50
N ALA A 12 -40.45 1.51 8.90
CA ALA A 12 -40.63 1.45 7.45
C ALA A 12 -41.09 2.81 6.88
N ALA A 13 -40.12 3.65 6.49
CA ALA A 13 -40.30 4.98 5.95
C ALA A 13 -40.08 4.97 4.42
N LEU A 14 -41.13 4.61 3.68
CA LEU A 14 -41.16 4.65 2.21
C LEU A 14 -40.69 6.02 1.67
N GLY A 15 -39.54 6.04 1.00
CA GLY A 15 -38.96 7.22 0.33
C GLY A 15 -38.55 8.38 1.25
N ALA A 16 -37.88 8.09 2.38
CA ALA A 16 -37.40 9.10 3.31
C ALA A 16 -35.86 9.22 3.31
N SER A 17 -35.37 10.39 2.89
CA SER A 17 -34.13 10.95 3.45
C SER A 17 -34.29 11.01 4.98
N ILE A 18 -33.38 10.39 5.73
CA ILE A 18 -33.43 10.36 7.19
C ILE A 18 -32.88 11.69 7.71
N VAL A 19 -33.70 12.74 7.57
CA VAL A 19 -33.39 14.07 8.10
C VAL A 19 -33.59 14.07 9.62
N GLY A 20 -32.54 13.64 10.32
CA GLY A 20 -32.35 13.77 11.76
C GLY A 20 -33.20 12.82 12.60
N ILE A 21 -32.59 11.72 13.03
CA ILE A 21 -33.00 11.00 14.24
C ILE A 21 -31.95 11.26 15.32
N GLY A 22 -32.13 12.31 16.11
CA GLY A 22 -31.24 12.53 17.26
C GLY A 22 -31.36 11.39 18.27
N THR A 23 -30.23 10.76 18.57
CA THR A 23 -30.04 9.66 19.54
C THR A 23 -31.09 8.55 19.43
N ALA A 24 -30.93 7.67 18.45
CA ALA A 24 -31.99 6.79 17.97
C ALA A 24 -31.94 5.32 18.40
N ALA A 25 -31.06 4.92 19.32
CA ALA A 25 -31.06 3.64 20.05
C ALA A 25 -31.74 2.46 19.31
N GLY A 26 -31.25 2.11 18.12
CA GLY A 26 -31.71 0.98 17.33
C GLY A 26 -31.54 1.08 15.81
N SER A 27 -30.88 0.05 15.26
CA SER A 27 -30.54 -0.12 13.85
C SER A 27 -31.58 0.31 12.80
N VAL A 28 -31.11 1.10 11.83
CA VAL A 28 -31.91 1.76 10.78
C VAL A 28 -32.11 0.91 9.52
N ALA A 29 -32.59 -0.33 9.68
CA ALA A 29 -32.89 -1.22 8.56
C ALA A 29 -33.97 -0.69 7.60
N ALA A 30 -33.57 -0.21 6.42
CA ALA A 30 -34.44 0.31 5.36
C ALA A 30 -34.49 -0.60 4.12
N ASP A 31 -35.58 -1.37 3.99
CA ASP A 31 -35.87 -2.28 2.86
C ASP A 31 -36.41 -1.52 1.63
N ASP A 32 -35.68 -0.50 1.15
CA ASP A 32 -36.00 0.35 -0.02
C ASP A 32 -34.72 0.56 -0.86
N PRO A 33 -34.67 0.20 -2.16
CA PRO A 33 -33.47 0.30 -3.01
C PRO A 33 -33.15 1.74 -3.47
N SER A 34 -33.41 2.71 -2.61
CA SER A 34 -32.93 4.09 -2.72
C SER A 34 -31.84 4.29 -1.67
N ALA A 35 -30.79 5.04 -2.02
CA ALA A 35 -29.67 5.28 -1.11
C ALA A 35 -30.15 5.84 0.25
N LEU A 36 -29.66 5.25 1.34
CA LEU A 36 -29.88 5.74 2.69
C LEU A 36 -28.99 6.97 2.92
N GLU A 37 -29.60 8.10 3.28
CA GLU A 37 -28.87 9.33 3.57
C GLU A 37 -28.76 9.54 5.09
N ILE A 38 -27.52 9.55 5.60
CA ILE A 38 -27.18 9.86 6.99
C ILE A 38 -26.65 11.30 7.04
N ALA A 39 -27.41 12.19 7.68
CA ALA A 39 -27.14 13.63 7.71
C ALA A 39 -26.93 14.20 9.12
N THR A 40 -26.81 13.32 10.11
CA THR A 40 -26.58 13.60 11.55
C THR A 40 -25.97 12.37 12.19
N ASP A 41 -25.16 12.58 13.22
CA ASP A 41 -24.49 11.59 14.06
C ASP A 41 -25.43 10.45 14.55
N THR A 42 -24.91 9.22 14.65
CA THR A 42 -25.70 8.02 14.98
C THR A 42 -25.02 7.12 16.02
N ASP A 43 -25.63 6.99 17.21
CA ASP A 43 -25.11 6.18 18.34
C ASP A 43 -25.26 4.63 18.17
N ASP A 44 -25.63 4.09 16.99
CA ASP A 44 -25.89 2.65 16.76
C ASP A 44 -25.56 2.21 15.33
N ASP A 45 -25.36 0.89 15.15
CA ASP A 45 -25.12 0.20 13.88
C ASP A 45 -26.16 0.51 12.76
N VAL A 46 -25.63 0.66 11.55
CA VAL A 46 -26.34 0.93 10.29
C VAL A 46 -26.28 -0.32 9.41
N ASP A 47 -27.41 -1.02 9.27
CA ASP A 47 -27.62 -2.15 8.34
C ASP A 47 -28.55 -1.68 7.22
N HIS A 48 -28.05 -1.60 5.97
CA HIS A 48 -28.84 -1.14 4.82
C HIS A 48 -28.70 -2.00 3.56
N VAL A 49 -29.84 -2.27 2.92
CA VAL A 49 -29.91 -3.07 1.68
C VAL A 49 -29.87 -2.13 0.47
N GLY A 50 -28.67 -1.71 0.12
CA GLY A 50 -28.36 -0.83 -1.00
C GLY A 50 -27.30 0.20 -0.63
N ASP A 51 -27.26 1.30 -1.38
CA ASP A 51 -26.24 2.32 -1.20
C ASP A 51 -26.46 3.16 0.07
N VAL A 52 -25.39 3.65 0.71
CA VAL A 52 -25.44 4.59 1.84
C VAL A 52 -24.65 5.85 1.48
N VAL A 53 -25.14 7.01 1.91
CA VAL A 53 -24.46 8.31 1.76
C VAL A 53 -24.37 8.98 3.11
N VAL A 54 -23.16 9.18 3.62
CA VAL A 54 -22.89 9.87 4.88
C VAL A 54 -22.43 11.30 4.59
N ARG A 55 -23.14 12.29 5.15
CA ARG A 55 -22.85 13.72 4.96
C ARG A 55 -21.63 14.17 5.77
N GLY A 56 -20.96 15.21 5.30
CA GLY A 56 -19.69 15.64 5.89
C GLY A 56 -19.86 16.22 7.30
N GLY A 57 -18.97 15.84 8.22
CA GLY A 57 -19.05 16.21 9.63
C GLY A 57 -20.03 15.35 10.44
N VAL A 58 -20.26 14.10 10.04
CA VAL A 58 -21.10 13.10 10.74
C VAL A 58 -20.20 12.03 11.35
N GLU A 59 -20.55 11.63 12.58
CA GLU A 59 -19.93 10.56 13.37
C GLU A 59 -20.88 9.35 13.40
N VAL A 60 -20.37 8.14 13.15
CA VAL A 60 -21.14 6.89 13.17
C VAL A 60 -20.51 5.97 14.23
N ASP A 61 -21.02 6.04 15.46
CA ASP A 61 -20.49 5.34 16.65
C ASP A 61 -20.53 3.79 16.59
N GLY A 62 -21.05 3.20 15.50
CA GLY A 62 -21.26 1.76 15.36
C GLY A 62 -21.07 1.27 13.93
N ASP A 63 -21.15 -0.05 13.74
CA ASP A 63 -20.83 -0.72 12.47
C ASP A 63 -21.68 -0.17 11.30
N LEU A 64 -21.06 -0.02 10.12
CA LEU A 64 -21.72 0.42 8.89
C LEU A 64 -21.69 -0.72 7.85
N GLU A 65 -22.79 -1.48 7.78
CA GLU A 65 -23.00 -2.58 6.81
C GLU A 65 -23.93 -2.12 5.67
N ALA A 66 -23.41 -2.07 4.44
CA ALA A 66 -24.16 -1.73 3.24
C ALA A 66 -24.02 -2.81 2.17
N THR A 67 -25.13 -3.34 1.63
CA THR A 67 -25.07 -4.29 0.50
C THR A 67 -24.85 -3.61 -0.86
N GLY A 68 -24.35 -2.38 -0.87
CA GLY A 68 -24.19 -1.51 -2.03
C GLY A 68 -23.03 -0.54 -1.81
N ALA A 69 -22.99 0.56 -2.56
CA ALA A 69 -21.92 1.53 -2.45
C ALA A 69 -22.06 2.44 -1.22
N VAL A 70 -20.96 2.77 -0.56
CA VAL A 70 -20.91 3.77 0.52
C VAL A 70 -20.18 5.02 0.03
N GLU A 71 -20.90 6.15 -0.02
CA GLU A 71 -20.32 7.47 -0.27
C GLU A 71 -20.16 8.23 1.06
N LEU A 72 -18.92 8.49 1.48
CA LEU A 72 -18.62 9.34 2.64
C LEU A 72 -18.17 10.73 2.16
N GLU A 73 -18.87 11.78 2.56
CA GLU A 73 -18.38 13.16 2.36
C GLU A 73 -17.19 13.46 3.30
N SER A 74 -16.53 14.61 3.14
CA SER A 74 -15.35 14.97 3.95
C SER A 74 -15.65 15.13 5.44
N ALA A 75 -14.65 14.83 6.29
CA ALA A 75 -14.75 14.92 7.75
C ALA A 75 -15.85 14.02 8.36
N VAL A 76 -16.01 12.81 7.82
CA VAL A 76 -16.80 11.73 8.43
C VAL A 76 -15.89 10.89 9.34
N VAL A 77 -16.45 10.39 10.44
CA VAL A 77 -15.82 9.39 11.30
C VAL A 77 -16.73 8.16 11.35
N ILE A 78 -16.15 6.97 11.17
CA ILE A 78 -16.80 5.68 11.39
C ILE A 78 -16.06 5.00 12.55
N ASP A 79 -16.73 4.84 13.69
CA ASP A 79 -16.11 4.27 14.91
C ASP A 79 -16.11 2.73 14.93
N GLY A 80 -16.96 2.09 14.10
CA GLY A 80 -17.12 0.63 14.02
C GLY A 80 -16.73 0.06 12.65
N GLU A 81 -16.88 -1.25 12.48
CA GLU A 81 -16.49 -1.96 11.26
C GLU A 81 -17.28 -1.43 10.04
N LEU A 82 -16.58 -1.11 8.95
CA LEU A 82 -17.20 -0.73 7.67
C LEU A 82 -17.19 -1.92 6.71
N THR A 83 -18.38 -2.38 6.29
CA THR A 83 -18.55 -3.40 5.24
C THR A 83 -19.39 -2.89 4.07
N ALA A 84 -18.86 -2.94 2.84
CA ALA A 84 -19.54 -2.42 1.63
C ALA A 84 -19.20 -3.18 0.32
N ASP A 85 -20.03 -3.00 -0.72
CA ASP A 85 -19.73 -3.47 -2.10
C ASP A 85 -18.64 -2.60 -2.76
N SER A 86 -18.64 -1.30 -2.46
CA SER A 86 -17.60 -0.34 -2.86
C SER A 86 -17.67 0.89 -1.95
N VAL A 87 -16.55 1.59 -1.78
CA VAL A 87 -16.46 2.78 -0.92
C VAL A 87 -15.82 3.93 -1.68
N THR A 88 -16.42 5.12 -1.58
CA THR A 88 -15.80 6.38 -2.00
C THR A 88 -15.89 7.39 -0.86
N ALA A 89 -14.76 7.72 -0.25
CA ALA A 89 -14.66 8.67 0.84
C ALA A 89 -13.97 9.96 0.40
N GLY A 90 -14.43 11.10 0.91
CA GLY A 90 -13.79 12.40 0.72
C GLY A 90 -12.53 12.56 1.58
N SER A 91 -11.95 13.77 1.56
CA SER A 91 -10.79 14.09 2.40
C SER A 91 -11.13 14.15 3.90
N SER A 92 -10.13 13.90 4.74
CA SER A 92 -10.20 13.96 6.21
C SER A 92 -11.21 12.99 6.83
N VAL A 93 -11.35 11.79 6.28
CA VAL A 93 -12.22 10.73 6.83
C VAL A 93 -11.41 9.82 7.75
N THR A 94 -12.02 9.39 8.85
CA THR A 94 -11.39 8.51 9.84
C THR A 94 -12.21 7.23 9.99
N PHE A 95 -11.49 6.10 10.06
CA PHE A 95 -12.03 4.78 10.38
C PHE A 95 -11.28 4.28 11.64
N ASP A 96 -11.96 4.24 12.79
CA ASP A 96 -11.35 3.82 14.08
C ASP A 96 -11.32 2.28 14.24
N ASP A 97 -11.94 1.53 13.31
CA ASP A 97 -11.97 0.07 13.22
C ASP A 97 -11.82 -0.33 11.74
N SER A 98 -11.76 -1.64 11.48
CA SER A 98 -11.46 -2.28 10.21
C SER A 98 -12.40 -1.91 9.05
N VAL A 99 -11.83 -1.88 7.84
CA VAL A 99 -12.54 -1.52 6.60
C VAL A 99 -12.47 -2.69 5.61
N SER A 100 -13.63 -3.25 5.28
CA SER A 100 -13.78 -4.43 4.41
C SER A 100 -14.68 -4.15 3.21
N VAL A 101 -14.12 -4.18 2.01
CA VAL A 101 -14.83 -3.79 0.77
C VAL A 101 -14.74 -4.89 -0.27
N ASP A 102 -15.88 -5.39 -0.77
CA ASP A 102 -15.90 -6.47 -1.79
C ASP A 102 -15.30 -6.01 -3.14
N GLY A 103 -15.38 -4.71 -3.43
CA GLY A 103 -14.87 -4.05 -4.64
C GLY A 103 -13.83 -2.97 -4.34
N ASP A 104 -13.91 -1.84 -5.08
CA ASP A 104 -12.92 -0.77 -4.99
C ASP A 104 -13.14 0.12 -3.73
N LEU A 105 -12.04 0.47 -3.05
CA LEU A 105 -11.97 1.45 -1.97
C LEU A 105 -11.18 2.68 -2.46
N THR A 106 -11.85 3.83 -2.57
CA THR A 106 -11.21 5.11 -2.91
C THR A 106 -11.40 6.12 -1.78
N VAL A 107 -10.32 6.68 -1.26
CA VAL A 107 -10.37 7.65 -0.14
C VAL A 107 -9.59 8.91 -0.50
N GLY A 108 -10.11 10.08 -0.10
CA GLY A 108 -9.45 11.36 -0.32
C GLY A 108 -8.23 11.59 0.58
N ASP A 109 -7.69 12.80 0.48
CA ASP A 109 -6.52 13.24 1.23
C ASP A 109 -6.75 13.24 2.75
N GLU A 110 -5.69 13.13 3.54
CA GLU A 110 -5.67 13.30 5.00
C GLU A 110 -6.58 12.34 5.79
N ALA A 111 -6.78 11.12 5.30
CA ALA A 111 -7.52 10.06 5.98
C ALA A 111 -6.68 9.29 7.01
N SER A 112 -7.35 8.66 7.99
CA SER A 112 -6.76 7.75 8.98
C SER A 112 -7.52 6.43 9.00
N PHE A 113 -6.79 5.33 9.06
CA PHE A 113 -7.28 3.98 9.29
C PHE A 113 -6.53 3.43 10.52
N ASP A 114 -7.24 3.18 11.60
CA ASP A 114 -6.63 2.78 12.88
C ASP A 114 -6.59 1.23 13.07
N ASP A 115 -7.04 0.46 12.08
CA ASP A 115 -7.06 -1.02 12.04
C ASP A 115 -7.02 -1.53 10.56
N ASP A 116 -7.01 -2.86 10.36
CA ASP A 116 -6.87 -3.55 9.06
C ASP A 116 -7.76 -2.99 7.91
N VAL A 117 -7.17 -2.80 6.72
CA VAL A 117 -7.91 -2.37 5.50
C VAL A 117 -7.84 -3.43 4.40
N SER A 118 -8.99 -3.86 3.88
CA SER A 118 -9.09 -4.84 2.79
C SER A 118 -10.06 -4.39 1.69
N ALA A 119 -9.56 -4.32 0.46
CA ALA A 119 -10.34 -4.09 -0.75
C ALA A 119 -10.24 -5.31 -1.70
N GLY A 120 -11.37 -5.90 -2.08
CA GLY A 120 -11.41 -6.98 -3.09
C GLY A 120 -11.16 -6.48 -4.52
N GLY A 121 -11.28 -5.16 -4.74
CA GLY A 121 -10.86 -4.44 -5.93
C GLY A 121 -9.60 -3.61 -5.68
N ALA A 122 -9.50 -2.45 -6.32
CA ALA A 122 -8.38 -1.54 -6.13
C ALA A 122 -8.51 -0.72 -4.82
N LEU A 123 -7.37 -0.41 -4.21
CA LEU A 123 -7.23 0.53 -3.09
C LEU A 123 -6.51 1.78 -3.59
N SER A 124 -7.14 2.95 -3.50
CA SER A 124 -6.52 4.23 -3.90
C SER A 124 -6.82 5.29 -2.85
N VAL A 125 -5.78 5.85 -2.25
CA VAL A 125 -5.90 6.82 -1.15
C VAL A 125 -5.07 8.08 -1.40
N GLY A 126 -5.57 9.23 -0.94
CA GLY A 126 -5.01 10.55 -1.28
C GLY A 126 -3.69 10.92 -0.60
N ASP A 127 -3.35 12.21 -0.67
CA ASP A 127 -2.15 12.75 -0.02
C ASP A 127 -2.26 12.72 1.52
N GLY A 128 -1.17 12.46 2.23
CA GLY A 128 -1.07 12.67 3.69
C GLY A 128 -1.92 11.73 4.56
N VAL A 129 -2.17 10.51 4.08
CA VAL A 129 -2.92 9.45 4.76
C VAL A 129 -2.09 8.73 5.83
N TYR A 130 -2.77 8.04 6.75
CA TYR A 130 -2.15 7.23 7.80
C TYR A 130 -2.89 5.89 7.94
N PHE A 131 -2.14 4.79 8.03
CA PHE A 131 -2.62 3.47 8.43
C PHE A 131 -1.83 3.02 9.67
N ASP A 132 -2.51 2.66 10.77
CA ASP A 132 -1.89 2.12 12.00
C ASP A 132 -1.61 0.60 11.91
N ASP A 133 -2.14 -0.07 10.89
CA ASP A 133 -1.92 -1.48 10.57
C ASP A 133 -1.86 -1.67 9.04
N SER A 134 -2.07 -2.90 8.56
CA SER A 134 -1.85 -3.35 7.18
C SER A 134 -2.96 -2.93 6.21
N ALA A 135 -2.63 -2.85 4.92
CA ALA A 135 -3.62 -2.64 3.87
C ALA A 135 -3.43 -3.58 2.66
N ALA A 136 -4.50 -4.24 2.24
CA ALA A 136 -4.49 -5.26 1.19
C ALA A 136 -5.49 -4.96 0.05
N ALA A 137 -5.07 -5.20 -1.20
CA ALA A 137 -5.89 -4.98 -2.40
C ALA A 137 -5.90 -6.20 -3.36
N GLY A 138 -7.10 -6.64 -3.76
CA GLY A 138 -7.34 -7.60 -4.85
C GLY A 138 -7.08 -7.02 -6.26
N GLY A 139 -6.91 -5.70 -6.33
CA GLY A 139 -6.49 -4.92 -7.49
C GLY A 139 -5.27 -4.06 -7.17
N ASP A 140 -5.08 -2.99 -7.92
CA ASP A 140 -3.94 -2.07 -7.74
C ASP A 140 -4.05 -1.33 -6.39
N LEU A 141 -2.90 -1.06 -5.75
CA LEU A 141 -2.79 -0.33 -4.49
C LEU A 141 -1.98 0.96 -4.72
N GLU A 142 -2.59 2.12 -4.46
CA GLU A 142 -1.98 3.44 -4.68
C GLU A 142 -2.09 4.30 -3.42
N ILE A 143 -0.93 4.69 -2.86
CA ILE A 143 -0.83 5.63 -1.74
C ILE A 143 -0.31 6.98 -2.26
N GLY A 144 -1.08 8.06 -2.04
CA GLY A 144 -0.71 9.43 -2.40
C GLY A 144 0.50 9.97 -1.63
N THR A 145 0.89 11.23 -1.89
CA THR A 145 2.18 11.75 -1.40
C THR A 145 2.20 11.90 0.12
N ASN A 146 3.35 11.59 0.72
CA ASN A 146 3.57 11.72 2.18
C ASN A 146 2.53 10.94 3.03
N GLY A 147 2.09 9.78 2.54
CA GLY A 147 1.37 8.79 3.34
C GLY A 147 2.29 8.08 4.34
N TYR A 148 1.69 7.42 5.33
CA TYR A 148 2.38 6.57 6.31
C TYR A 148 1.60 5.27 6.55
N VAL A 149 2.31 4.15 6.72
CA VAL A 149 1.77 2.82 7.05
C VAL A 149 2.68 2.21 8.12
N ASP A 150 2.14 1.85 9.29
CA ASP A 150 2.92 1.29 10.42
C ASP A 150 3.28 -0.20 10.23
N ASP A 151 2.51 -0.93 9.41
CA ASP A 151 2.78 -2.32 9.00
C ASP A 151 2.92 -2.42 7.46
N SER A 152 2.27 -3.40 6.81
CA SER A 152 2.63 -3.87 5.47
C SER A 152 1.55 -3.62 4.40
N LEU A 153 1.94 -3.65 3.12
CA LEU A 153 1.04 -3.49 1.97
C LEU A 153 1.06 -4.72 1.05
N GLU A 154 -0.11 -5.35 0.84
CA GLU A 154 -0.27 -6.52 -0.04
C GLU A 154 -1.13 -6.18 -1.28
N SER A 155 -0.72 -6.62 -2.46
CA SER A 155 -1.49 -6.37 -3.69
C SER A 155 -1.42 -7.50 -4.73
N ASP A 156 -2.59 -8.09 -5.05
CA ASP A 156 -2.81 -8.86 -6.29
C ASP A 156 -2.62 -7.97 -7.56
N GLY A 157 -2.54 -6.64 -7.37
CA GLY A 157 -2.34 -5.65 -8.40
C GLY A 157 -0.90 -5.19 -8.61
N GLU A 158 -0.72 -3.90 -8.90
CA GLU A 158 0.57 -3.20 -8.78
C GLU A 158 0.53 -2.32 -7.53
N ILE A 159 1.66 -2.15 -6.82
CA ILE A 159 1.79 -1.18 -5.72
C ILE A 159 2.43 0.10 -6.25
N ARG A 160 1.85 1.26 -5.90
CA ARG A 160 2.39 2.60 -6.18
C ARG A 160 2.46 3.45 -4.93
N LEU A 161 3.67 3.90 -4.58
CA LEU A 161 3.90 4.83 -3.47
C LEU A 161 4.40 6.16 -4.02
N GLU A 162 3.59 7.20 -3.85
CA GLU A 162 3.94 8.55 -4.29
C GLU A 162 4.96 9.26 -3.38
N ARG A 163 5.55 10.35 -3.89
CA ARG A 163 6.75 10.97 -3.32
C ARG A 163 6.61 11.33 -1.83
N GLY A 164 7.53 10.85 -0.99
CA GLY A 164 7.59 11.18 0.44
C GLY A 164 6.83 10.23 1.35
N THR A 165 6.24 9.15 0.80
CA THR A 165 5.52 8.13 1.57
C THR A 165 6.47 7.20 2.30
N ALA A 166 6.08 6.75 3.49
CA ALA A 166 6.83 5.78 4.29
C ALA A 166 5.96 4.57 4.65
N VAL A 167 6.57 3.38 4.67
CA VAL A 167 5.97 2.11 5.08
C VAL A 167 6.97 1.44 6.02
N ASP A 168 6.59 1.20 7.27
CA ASP A 168 7.49 0.59 8.27
C ASP A 168 7.64 -0.94 8.05
N GLY A 169 6.64 -1.60 7.45
CA GLY A 169 6.63 -3.02 7.09
C GLY A 169 7.00 -3.34 5.64
N ASP A 170 6.49 -4.48 5.15
CA ASP A 170 6.84 -5.09 3.85
C ASP A 170 5.92 -4.61 2.71
N LEU A 171 6.38 -4.74 1.46
CA LEU A 171 5.56 -4.59 0.24
C LEU A 171 5.53 -5.93 -0.53
N GLU A 172 4.38 -6.60 -0.63
CA GLU A 172 4.22 -7.85 -1.39
C GLU A 172 3.26 -7.66 -2.58
N THR A 173 3.69 -8.02 -3.80
CA THR A 173 2.81 -7.94 -4.98
C THR A 173 2.99 -9.03 -6.04
N THR A 174 1.86 -9.44 -6.64
CA THR A 174 1.85 -10.35 -7.80
C THR A 174 2.12 -9.67 -9.15
N ARG A 175 2.32 -8.33 -9.19
CA ARG A 175 2.83 -7.61 -10.36
C ARG A 175 4.09 -6.81 -10.03
N GLY A 176 4.13 -5.52 -10.32
CA GLY A 176 5.28 -4.64 -10.14
C GLY A 176 5.05 -3.58 -9.07
N ILE A 177 6.14 -3.01 -8.59
CA ILE A 177 6.18 -1.94 -7.58
C ILE A 177 6.78 -0.69 -8.23
N ASP A 178 6.15 0.46 -8.02
CA ASP A 178 6.57 1.77 -8.54
C ASP A 178 6.66 2.76 -7.37
N LEU A 179 7.87 2.93 -6.82
CA LEU A 179 8.17 3.87 -5.74
C LEU A 179 8.66 5.17 -6.35
N ALA A 180 8.02 6.29 -6.00
CA ALA A 180 8.47 7.62 -6.41
C ALA A 180 9.75 8.07 -5.67
N ASP A 181 10.21 9.30 -5.94
CA ASP A 181 11.36 9.89 -5.23
C ASP A 181 11.11 10.00 -3.72
N VAL A 182 12.16 9.72 -2.92
CA VAL A 182 12.15 9.89 -1.46
C VAL A 182 11.03 9.09 -0.79
N VAL A 183 10.92 7.82 -1.12
CA VAL A 183 10.08 6.83 -0.42
C VAL A 183 10.96 6.08 0.60
N GLU A 184 10.41 5.76 1.77
CA GLU A 184 11.07 4.97 2.81
C GLU A 184 10.28 3.65 3.00
N VAL A 185 10.91 2.50 2.85
CA VAL A 185 10.33 1.17 3.14
C VAL A 185 11.23 0.46 4.14
N GLY A 186 10.71 0.15 5.33
CA GLY A 186 11.46 -0.48 6.42
C GLY A 186 11.60 -2.00 6.29
N GLY A 187 10.71 -2.64 5.52
CA GLY A 187 10.71 -4.07 5.24
C GLY A 187 11.21 -4.46 3.84
N GLU A 188 10.90 -5.70 3.47
CA GLU A 188 11.19 -6.35 2.19
C GLU A 188 10.29 -5.79 1.06
N VAL A 189 10.81 -5.74 -0.16
CA VAL A 189 10.06 -5.37 -1.37
C VAL A 189 10.01 -6.58 -2.32
N ASP A 190 8.93 -7.39 -2.24
CA ASP A 190 8.70 -8.57 -3.10
C ASP A 190 7.78 -8.22 -4.28
N ALA A 191 8.28 -8.45 -5.51
CA ALA A 191 7.51 -8.30 -6.73
C ALA A 191 7.73 -9.41 -7.78
N VAL A 192 6.64 -9.91 -8.36
CA VAL A 192 6.70 -10.87 -9.47
C VAL A 192 7.16 -10.24 -10.80
N GLU A 193 6.89 -8.95 -11.02
CA GLU A 193 7.34 -8.19 -12.19
C GLU A 193 8.51 -7.25 -11.84
N THR A 194 8.50 -6.01 -12.31
CA THR A 194 9.61 -5.07 -12.10
C THR A 194 9.37 -4.20 -10.87
N VAL A 195 10.40 -4.06 -10.04
CA VAL A 195 10.49 -3.02 -9.00
C VAL A 195 11.16 -1.79 -9.62
N SER A 196 10.51 -0.64 -9.50
CA SER A 196 11.05 0.67 -9.90
C SER A 196 11.17 1.55 -8.66
N ILE A 197 12.35 2.12 -8.41
CA ILE A 197 12.65 2.92 -7.22
C ILE A 197 13.16 4.30 -7.62
N GLY A 198 12.40 5.35 -7.28
CA GLY A 198 12.74 6.74 -7.54
C GLY A 198 13.91 7.28 -6.72
N SER A 199 14.34 8.49 -7.04
CA SER A 199 15.61 9.03 -6.55
C SER A 199 15.60 9.32 -5.03
N GLY A 200 16.69 8.98 -4.35
CA GLY A 200 16.87 9.30 -2.92
C GLY A 200 15.95 8.56 -1.95
N SER A 201 15.42 7.41 -2.37
CA SER A 201 14.62 6.50 -1.56
C SER A 201 15.49 5.52 -0.77
N THR A 202 14.96 4.99 0.34
CA THR A 202 15.56 3.91 1.12
C THR A 202 14.57 2.74 1.18
N VAL A 203 15.04 1.53 0.93
CA VAL A 203 14.28 0.28 1.11
C VAL A 203 15.10 -0.72 1.92
N GLY A 204 14.46 -1.73 2.51
CA GLY A 204 15.14 -2.90 3.08
C GLY A 204 15.73 -3.79 1.98
N GLY A 205 15.28 -5.04 1.92
CA GLY A 205 15.63 -5.99 0.85
C GLY A 205 14.74 -5.85 -0.38
N VAL A 206 15.14 -6.47 -1.48
CA VAL A 206 14.34 -6.56 -2.72
C VAL A 206 14.40 -7.96 -3.31
N GLU A 207 13.29 -8.69 -3.27
CA GLU A 207 13.09 -9.91 -4.08
C GLU A 207 12.30 -9.56 -5.35
N ALA A 208 12.86 -9.77 -6.55
CA ALA A 208 12.14 -9.46 -7.80
C ALA A 208 12.29 -10.51 -8.91
N THR A 209 11.18 -11.07 -9.38
CA THR A 209 11.22 -12.02 -10.52
C THR A 209 11.40 -11.32 -11.88
N GLY A 210 10.94 -10.08 -12.05
CA GLY A 210 11.01 -9.37 -13.34
C GLY A 210 12.29 -8.55 -13.55
N GLY A 211 12.71 -7.78 -12.55
CA GLY A 211 13.91 -6.92 -12.61
C GLY A 211 13.83 -5.73 -11.64
N LEU A 212 14.97 -5.10 -11.37
CA LEU A 212 15.08 -3.89 -10.54
C LEU A 212 15.60 -2.72 -11.39
N LEU A 213 14.88 -1.61 -11.35
CA LEU A 213 15.27 -0.32 -11.90
C LEU A 213 15.31 0.70 -10.75
N ALA A 214 16.48 1.11 -10.29
CA ALA A 214 16.61 2.14 -9.27
C ALA A 214 17.31 3.38 -9.83
N ASP A 215 16.78 4.55 -9.52
CA ASP A 215 17.32 5.85 -9.93
C ASP A 215 18.55 6.25 -9.09
N ASP A 216 18.94 7.53 -9.12
CA ASP A 216 20.10 8.06 -8.40
C ASP A 216 19.86 8.14 -6.87
N ASP A 217 20.94 8.04 -6.08
CA ASP A 217 20.97 8.22 -4.63
C ASP A 217 20.11 7.23 -3.80
N VAL A 218 19.72 6.07 -4.35
CA VAL A 218 18.92 5.02 -3.66
C VAL A 218 19.77 4.20 -2.67
N SER A 219 19.19 3.85 -1.52
CA SER A 219 19.82 2.97 -0.51
C SER A 219 19.01 1.68 -0.29
N PHE A 220 19.71 0.55 -0.20
CA PHE A 220 19.17 -0.77 0.14
C PHE A 220 19.80 -1.20 1.48
N GLU A 221 18.98 -1.47 2.49
CA GLU A 221 19.43 -1.82 3.85
C GLU A 221 19.61 -3.32 4.08
N ASP A 222 19.06 -4.17 3.20
CA ASP A 222 19.32 -5.62 3.14
C ASP A 222 19.61 -6.07 1.68
N SER A 223 19.63 -7.38 1.40
CA SER A 223 20.06 -7.97 0.13
C SER A 223 19.11 -7.67 -1.05
N VAL A 224 19.65 -7.71 -2.27
CA VAL A 224 18.89 -7.52 -3.53
C VAL A 224 18.97 -8.79 -4.38
N ASP A 225 17.88 -9.54 -4.42
CA ASP A 225 17.74 -10.86 -5.05
C ASP A 225 16.81 -10.81 -6.27
N VAL A 226 17.39 -10.70 -7.47
CA VAL A 226 16.62 -10.35 -8.68
C VAL A 226 16.83 -11.37 -9.81
N ILE A 227 15.76 -12.04 -10.24
CA ILE A 227 15.82 -12.98 -11.39
C ILE A 227 16.01 -12.22 -12.72
N GLY A 228 15.55 -10.97 -12.76
CA GLY A 228 15.72 -10.08 -13.90
C GLY A 228 17.11 -9.47 -14.01
N ASN A 229 17.17 -8.32 -14.68
CA ASN A 229 18.34 -7.45 -14.62
C ASN A 229 18.23 -6.52 -13.40
N VAL A 230 19.39 -6.09 -12.89
CA VAL A 230 19.53 -5.01 -11.91
C VAL A 230 20.18 -3.84 -12.62
N GLU A 231 19.46 -2.73 -12.81
CA GLU A 231 19.99 -1.47 -13.35
C GLU A 231 19.77 -0.37 -12.31
N VAL A 232 20.87 0.12 -11.72
CA VAL A 232 20.83 1.09 -10.61
C VAL A 232 21.65 2.34 -10.95
N GLY A 233 21.11 3.51 -10.60
CA GLY A 233 21.64 4.84 -10.91
C GLY A 233 22.93 5.23 -10.17
N ASP A 234 23.25 6.52 -10.24
CA ASP A 234 24.46 7.09 -9.64
C ASP A 234 24.33 7.19 -8.10
N ASN A 235 25.45 7.01 -7.39
CA ASN A 235 25.60 7.08 -5.92
C ASN A 235 24.75 6.12 -5.06
N ALA A 236 24.20 5.05 -5.64
CA ALA A 236 23.46 4.06 -4.84
C ALA A 236 24.32 3.33 -3.81
N TYR A 237 23.69 2.89 -2.72
CA TYR A 237 24.31 2.18 -1.59
C TYR A 237 23.57 0.87 -1.32
N PHE A 238 24.30 -0.23 -1.13
CA PHE A 238 23.78 -1.54 -0.72
C PHE A 238 24.55 -1.99 0.52
N ASP A 239 23.86 -2.33 1.61
CA ASP A 239 24.48 -2.82 2.87
C ASP A 239 24.83 -4.33 2.82
N ASP A 240 24.26 -5.08 1.87
CA ASP A 240 24.38 -6.54 1.73
C ASP A 240 24.52 -6.93 0.23
N ASP A 241 24.32 -8.22 -0.10
CA ASP A 241 24.53 -8.83 -1.41
C ASP A 241 23.63 -8.27 -2.54
N VAL A 242 24.13 -8.33 -3.78
CA VAL A 242 23.36 -8.06 -5.01
C VAL A 242 23.46 -9.25 -5.96
N GLU A 243 22.44 -10.11 -6.00
CA GLU A 243 22.32 -11.22 -6.96
C GLU A 243 21.38 -10.86 -8.13
N GLY A 244 21.89 -10.96 -9.35
CA GLY A 244 21.12 -10.84 -10.59
C GLY A 244 21.18 -12.10 -11.45
N SER A 245 20.06 -12.81 -11.66
CA SER A 245 20.06 -13.88 -12.68
C SER A 245 20.23 -13.33 -14.12
N GLY A 246 19.98 -12.04 -14.36
CA GLY A 246 20.28 -11.33 -15.60
C GLY A 246 21.65 -10.63 -15.60
N ASP A 247 21.65 -9.40 -16.13
CA ASP A 247 22.78 -8.47 -16.07
C ASP A 247 22.65 -7.56 -14.82
N VAL A 248 23.76 -7.32 -14.11
CA VAL A 248 23.87 -6.35 -13.00
C VAL A 248 24.71 -5.16 -13.43
N SER A 249 24.13 -3.96 -13.38
CA SER A 249 24.73 -2.69 -13.79
C SER A 249 24.52 -1.65 -12.70
N ILE A 250 25.60 -1.27 -12.02
CA ILE A 250 25.58 -0.25 -10.95
C ILE A 250 26.27 1.03 -11.45
N GLY A 251 25.58 2.15 -11.28
CA GLY A 251 25.93 3.46 -11.81
C GLY A 251 27.18 4.13 -11.22
N ALA A 252 27.34 5.41 -11.49
CA ALA A 252 28.53 6.15 -11.13
C ALA A 252 28.61 6.40 -9.61
N ASP A 253 29.74 6.05 -9.01
CA ASP A 253 30.01 6.21 -7.56
C ASP A 253 29.17 5.34 -6.61
N GLY A 254 28.51 4.30 -7.13
CA GLY A 254 27.83 3.29 -6.30
C GLY A 254 28.77 2.46 -5.40
N TYR A 255 28.21 1.95 -4.30
CA TYR A 255 28.88 1.22 -3.22
C TYR A 255 28.07 -0.01 -2.80
N VAL A 256 28.73 -1.16 -2.63
CA VAL A 256 28.16 -2.40 -2.06
C VAL A 256 29.06 -2.83 -0.89
N ASP A 257 28.51 -3.20 0.27
CA ASP A 257 29.31 -3.64 1.44
C ASP A 257 29.65 -5.15 1.41
N ASP A 258 28.88 -5.99 0.70
CA ASP A 258 29.18 -7.43 0.49
C ASP A 258 29.42 -7.76 -1.01
N SER A 259 28.75 -8.78 -1.58
CA SER A 259 29.11 -9.39 -2.86
C SER A 259 28.20 -8.95 -4.02
N VAL A 260 28.68 -9.12 -5.25
CA VAL A 260 27.90 -8.86 -6.48
C VAL A 260 27.97 -10.07 -7.41
N GLU A 261 26.86 -10.81 -7.52
CA GLU A 261 26.74 -11.98 -8.38
C GLU A 261 25.82 -11.71 -9.58
N ALA A 262 26.24 -12.11 -10.78
CA ALA A 262 25.37 -12.12 -11.95
C ALA A 262 25.54 -13.39 -12.81
N THR A 263 24.45 -14.00 -13.29
CA THR A 263 24.60 -15.16 -14.20
C THR A 263 25.03 -14.76 -15.61
N ASP A 264 24.74 -13.52 -16.05
CA ASP A 264 25.13 -13.01 -17.37
C ASP A 264 26.30 -12.00 -17.33
N SER A 265 26.13 -10.75 -16.90
CA SER A 265 27.26 -9.82 -16.79
C SER A 265 27.16 -8.83 -15.64
N VAL A 266 28.33 -8.49 -15.06
CA VAL A 266 28.49 -7.44 -14.06
C VAL A 266 29.22 -6.26 -14.71
N GLU A 267 28.62 -5.07 -14.72
CA GLU A 267 29.27 -3.81 -15.11
C GLU A 267 29.25 -2.81 -13.95
N ILE A 268 30.44 -2.38 -13.47
CA ILE A 268 30.53 -1.35 -12.42
C ILE A 268 31.62 -0.31 -12.71
N GLY A 269 31.19 0.93 -12.86
CA GLY A 269 32.04 2.11 -12.88
C GLY A 269 31.28 3.32 -13.41
N THR A 270 31.30 4.46 -12.74
CA THR A 270 32.53 5.13 -12.33
C THR A 270 32.28 6.03 -11.11
N ARG A 271 32.77 5.80 -9.88
CA ARG A 271 33.87 4.90 -9.44
C ARG A 271 33.66 4.35 -8.02
N SER A 272 34.19 3.15 -7.77
CA SER A 272 33.34 2.04 -7.35
C SER A 272 34.00 1.33 -6.16
N TYR A 273 33.22 0.73 -5.25
CA TYR A 273 33.71 -0.20 -4.23
C TYR A 273 32.67 -1.31 -3.98
N VAL A 274 33.15 -2.54 -3.70
CA VAL A 274 32.43 -3.78 -3.32
C VAL A 274 33.30 -4.44 -2.23
N ASP A 275 32.79 -5.14 -1.21
CA ASP A 275 33.66 -5.70 -0.14
C ASP A 275 33.47 -7.19 0.27
N ASP A 276 32.92 -8.03 -0.61
CA ASP A 276 33.56 -9.35 -0.88
C ASP A 276 33.53 -9.71 -2.39
N ASP A 277 32.95 -10.84 -2.83
CA ASP A 277 33.20 -11.43 -4.16
C ASP A 277 32.46 -10.71 -5.31
N VAL A 278 33.06 -10.68 -6.50
CA VAL A 278 32.37 -10.28 -7.76
C VAL A 278 32.37 -11.44 -8.75
N VAL A 279 31.19 -12.01 -9.00
CA VAL A 279 31.00 -13.20 -9.84
C VAL A 279 30.15 -12.86 -11.06
N GLY A 280 30.63 -13.21 -12.26
CA GLY A 280 29.86 -12.97 -13.48
C GLY A 280 30.24 -13.93 -14.62
N ARG A 281 29.35 -14.21 -15.57
CA ARG A 281 29.78 -14.84 -16.84
C ARG A 281 30.64 -13.87 -17.68
N THR A 282 30.54 -12.57 -17.44
CA THR A 282 31.48 -11.53 -17.93
C THR A 282 31.54 -10.39 -16.93
N VAL A 283 32.74 -10.04 -16.46
CA VAL A 283 32.91 -8.98 -15.44
C VAL A 283 33.66 -7.78 -16.03
N THR A 284 33.04 -6.60 -15.98
CA THR A 284 33.56 -5.34 -16.51
C THR A 284 33.64 -4.28 -15.41
N LEU A 285 34.84 -4.07 -14.86
CA LEU A 285 35.05 -3.11 -13.78
C LEU A 285 35.92 -1.92 -14.20
N GLY A 286 35.41 -0.71 -13.95
CA GLY A 286 36.16 0.53 -13.87
C GLY A 286 35.78 1.62 -14.88
N PRO A 287 36.33 2.84 -14.74
CA PRO A 287 37.26 3.26 -13.70
C PRO A 287 36.51 3.66 -12.41
N ARG A 288 36.96 3.33 -11.21
CA ARG A 288 38.33 2.99 -10.80
C ARG A 288 38.40 1.70 -10.01
N THR A 289 37.34 1.36 -9.26
CA THR A 289 37.14 0.07 -8.59
C THR A 289 38.11 -0.19 -7.43
N GLU A 290 37.59 -0.59 -6.28
CA GLU A 290 38.23 -1.58 -5.42
C GLU A 290 37.17 -2.66 -5.07
N VAL A 291 37.67 -3.85 -4.76
CA VAL A 291 36.97 -5.09 -4.39
C VAL A 291 37.95 -5.76 -3.42
N ASP A 292 37.58 -6.15 -2.19
CA ASP A 292 38.48 -6.92 -1.28
C ASP A 292 38.04 -8.40 -1.10
N GLY A 293 37.20 -8.91 -2.00
CA GLY A 293 37.06 -10.34 -2.33
C GLY A 293 37.78 -10.79 -3.61
N ASP A 294 37.43 -11.97 -4.14
CA ASP A 294 37.88 -12.50 -5.43
C ASP A 294 37.00 -11.96 -6.59
N VAL A 295 37.52 -12.02 -7.82
CA VAL A 295 36.76 -11.68 -9.05
C VAL A 295 36.76 -12.88 -9.98
N GLU A 296 35.60 -13.54 -10.15
CA GLU A 296 35.45 -14.76 -10.96
C GLU A 296 34.64 -14.53 -12.25
N GLU A 297 35.23 -14.93 -13.39
CA GLU A 297 34.51 -15.07 -14.66
C GLU A 297 34.11 -16.54 -14.90
N THR A 298 32.81 -16.84 -14.95
CA THR A 298 32.28 -18.23 -14.97
C THR A 298 32.27 -18.90 -16.36
N GLY A 299 32.28 -18.13 -17.46
CA GLY A 299 32.78 -18.55 -18.80
C GLY A 299 31.79 -18.92 -19.92
#